data_AF-A0A4C1VG84-F1
#
_entry.id   AF-A0A4C1VG84-F1
#
_cell.length_a   1.000
_cell.length_b   1.000
_cell.length_c   1.000
_cell.angle_alpha   90.00
_cell.angle_beta   90.00
_cell.angle_gamma   90.00
#
_symmetry.space_group_name_H-M   'P 1'
#
loop_
_entity.id
_entity.type
_entity.pdbx_description
1 polymer ?
#
loop_
_entity_poly.entity_id
_entity_poly.type
_entity_poly.pdbx_seq_one_letter_code
_entity_poly.pdbx_strand_id
1 'polypeptide(L)'
;MKLYTSLATVYNWFNEFKRGRTNLTDDLRQGRPFMATIEDNISAVRLMIKTDKRVTYQQIRTSLSIGMSQVYKILHEQLAASKLSTLWIAYNLTEAQKLRLVIWCRKMMQRFASLYRI
;
A
#
# COMPACT_ATOMS: atom_id res chain seq x y z
N MET A 1 -11.05 27.05 35.42
CA MET A 1 -10.05 27.00 34.34
C MET A 1 -10.04 28.37 33.67
N LYS A 2 -9.06 29.25 33.96
CA LYS A 2 -8.96 30.57 33.32
C LYS A 2 -8.15 30.41 32.04
N LEU A 3 -8.78 30.59 30.88
CA LEU A 3 -8.10 30.63 29.60
C LEU A 3 -7.46 32.03 29.46
N TYR A 4 -6.15 32.12 29.67
CA TYR A 4 -5.39 33.31 29.30
C TYR A 4 -5.19 33.31 27.77
N THR A 5 -6.22 33.74 27.04
CA THR A 5 -6.09 34.07 25.61
C THR A 5 -5.48 35.46 25.47
N SER A 6 -4.51 35.64 24.58
CA SER A 6 -3.90 36.95 24.34
C SER A 6 -4.94 37.95 23.81
N LEU A 7 -4.75 39.24 24.13
CA LEU A 7 -5.64 40.32 23.71
C LEU A 7 -5.82 40.34 22.17
N ALA A 8 -4.75 40.03 21.43
CA ALA A 8 -4.77 39.93 19.97
C ALA A 8 -5.75 38.84 19.46
N THR A 9 -5.75 37.66 20.10
CA THR A 9 -6.68 36.58 19.74
C THR A 9 -8.13 36.98 20.00
N VAL A 10 -8.39 37.71 21.09
CA VAL A 10 -9.73 38.22 21.41
C VAL A 10 -10.21 39.23 20.36
N TYR A 11 -9.36 40.17 19.95
CA TYR A 11 -9.71 41.15 18.91
C TYR A 11 -9.91 40.51 17.54
N ASN A 12 -9.12 39.50 17.18
CA ASN A 12 -9.30 38.78 15.91
C ASN A 12 -10.66 38.07 15.88
N TRP A 13 -11.03 37.35 16.94
CA TRP A 13 -12.34 36.71 17.03
C TRP A 13 -13.49 37.72 16.96
N PHE A 14 -13.38 38.85 17.66
CA PHE A 14 -14.37 39.92 17.62
C PHE A 14 -14.59 40.45 16.19
N ASN A 15 -13.51 40.65 15.43
CA ASN A 15 -13.59 41.10 14.04
C ASN A 15 -14.21 40.04 13.11
N GLU A 16 -13.89 38.76 13.30
CA GLU A 16 -14.48 37.67 12.55
C GLU A 16 -15.99 37.52 12.81
N PHE A 17 -16.43 37.71 14.06
CA PHE A 17 -17.87 37.78 14.36
C PHE A 17 -18.55 38.97 13.69
N LYS A 18 -17.92 40.15 13.68
CA LYS A 18 -18.44 41.31 12.94
C LYS A 18 -18.53 41.07 11.43
N ARG A 19 -17.66 40.22 10.88
CA ARG A 19 -17.68 39.78 9.47
C ARG A 19 -18.74 38.72 9.18
N GLY A 20 -19.52 38.30 10.18
CA GLY A 20 -20.61 37.34 10.03
C GLY A 20 -20.20 35.88 10.20
N ARG A 21 -18.99 35.59 10.71
CA ARG A 21 -18.60 34.22 11.07
C ARG A 21 -19.47 33.74 12.24
N THR A 22 -20.29 32.72 12.01
CA THR A 22 -21.12 32.09 13.07
C THR A 22 -20.52 30.78 13.61
N ASN A 23 -19.52 30.23 12.91
CA ASN A 23 -18.93 28.95 13.24
C ASN A 23 -17.73 29.10 14.19
N LEU A 24 -17.77 28.39 15.31
CA LEU A 24 -16.70 28.32 16.31
C LEU A 24 -15.63 27.28 15.98
N THR A 25 -15.85 26.46 14.95
CA THR A 25 -14.88 25.49 14.46
C THR A 25 -13.74 26.18 13.72
N ASP A 26 -12.52 25.69 13.92
CA ASP A 26 -11.36 26.10 13.13
C ASP A 26 -11.60 25.86 11.63
N ASP A 27 -11.09 26.77 10.82
CA ASP A 27 -11.08 26.59 9.36
C ASP A 27 -10.12 25.46 8.98
N LEU A 28 -10.32 24.90 7.79
CA LEU A 28 -9.41 23.92 7.20
C LEU A 28 -7.99 24.49 7.14
N ARG A 29 -7.14 24.06 8.08
CA ARG A 29 -5.73 24.42 8.09
C ARG A 29 -5.04 23.67 6.95
N GLN A 30 -4.56 24.41 5.93
CA GLN A 30 -3.63 23.83 4.97
C GLN A 30 -2.29 23.59 5.66
N GLY A 31 -2.05 22.34 6.08
CA GLY A 31 -0.76 21.89 6.56
C GLY A 31 0.24 21.69 5.42
N ARG A 32 1.42 21.14 5.73
CA ARG A 32 2.41 20.69 4.73
C ARG A 32 1.70 19.82 3.65
N PRO A 33 1.99 19.99 2.35
CA PRO A 33 1.36 19.19 1.30
C PRO A 33 1.75 17.72 1.48
N PHE A 34 0.90 17.00 2.19
CA PHE A 34 1.02 15.58 2.52
C PHE A 34 0.63 14.73 1.30
N MET A 35 -0.34 15.20 0.51
CA MET A 35 -0.99 14.40 -0.53
C MET A 35 -0.14 14.08 -1.75
N ALA A 36 0.62 15.04 -2.29
CA ALA A 36 1.47 14.80 -3.48
C ALA A 36 2.57 13.76 -3.17
N THR A 37 3.27 13.93 -2.05
CA THR A 37 4.29 12.98 -1.58
C THR A 37 3.70 11.61 -1.22
N ILE A 38 2.41 11.53 -0.89
CA ILE A 38 1.75 10.24 -0.62
C ILE A 38 1.48 9.46 -1.89
N GLU A 39 0.93 10.10 -2.92
CA GLU A 39 0.62 9.38 -4.16
C GLU A 39 1.89 8.85 -4.84
N ASP A 40 2.96 9.65 -4.81
CA ASP A 40 4.28 9.24 -5.30
C ASP A 40 4.81 8.03 -4.51
N ASN A 41 4.69 8.07 -3.16
CA ASN A 41 5.12 6.95 -2.31
C ASN A 41 4.26 5.70 -2.53
N ILE A 42 2.93 5.83 -2.67
CA ILE A 42 2.04 4.70 -2.97
C ILE A 42 2.44 4.05 -4.29
N SER A 43 2.66 4.87 -5.32
CA SER A 43 3.08 4.41 -6.65
C SER A 43 4.44 3.72 -6.61
N ALA A 44 5.41 4.28 -5.87
CA ALA A 44 6.72 3.67 -5.69
C ALA A 44 6.63 2.32 -4.96
N VAL A 45 5.84 2.21 -3.87
CA VAL A 45 5.62 0.93 -3.17
C VAL A 45 4.98 -0.10 -4.09
N ARG A 46 3.99 0.28 -4.91
CA ARG A 46 3.39 -0.62 -5.92
C ARG A 46 4.44 -1.16 -6.88
N LEU A 47 5.32 -0.30 -7.37
CA LEU A 47 6.39 -0.69 -8.29
C LEU A 47 7.40 -1.64 -7.62
N MET A 48 7.77 -1.38 -6.37
CA MET A 48 8.67 -2.25 -5.61
C MET A 48 8.08 -3.66 -5.46
N ILE A 49 6.81 -3.79 -5.06
CA ILE A 49 6.14 -5.09 -4.90
C ILE A 49 6.00 -5.82 -6.24
N LYS A 50 5.73 -5.09 -7.32
CA LYS A 50 5.62 -5.68 -8.67
C LYS A 50 6.96 -6.24 -9.16
N THR A 51 8.05 -5.54 -8.84
CA THR A 51 9.42 -5.93 -9.22
C THR A 51 9.92 -7.09 -8.36
N ASP A 52 9.73 -7.01 -7.05
CA ASP A 52 10.08 -8.07 -6.10
C ASP A 52 8.93 -8.33 -5.13
N LYS A 53 8.28 -9.48 -5.30
CA LYS A 53 7.17 -9.94 -4.44
C LYS A 53 7.63 -10.27 -3.01
N ARG A 54 8.93 -10.30 -2.72
CA ARG A 54 9.52 -10.59 -1.41
C ARG A 54 10.05 -9.36 -0.69
N VAL A 55 9.75 -8.15 -1.20
CA VAL A 55 10.16 -6.90 -0.58
C VAL A 55 9.71 -6.82 0.88
N THR A 56 10.61 -6.39 1.76
CA THR A 56 10.38 -6.27 3.21
C THR A 56 9.96 -4.85 3.59
N TYR A 57 9.27 -4.72 4.73
CA TYR A 57 8.92 -3.43 5.33
C TYR A 57 10.14 -2.50 5.49
N GLN A 58 11.29 -3.06 5.89
CA GLN A 58 12.51 -2.29 6.11
C GLN A 58 13.10 -1.77 4.79
N GLN A 59 13.07 -2.57 3.71
CA GLN A 59 13.53 -2.12 2.40
C GLN A 59 12.65 -0.97 1.87
N ILE A 60 11.33 -1.05 2.04
CA ILE A 60 10.41 0.02 1.66
C ILE A 60 10.69 1.29 2.47
N ARG A 61 10.84 1.17 3.79
CA ARG A 61 11.19 2.29 4.66
C ARG A 61 12.47 2.98 4.21
N THR A 62 13.54 2.22 4.01
CA THR A 62 14.86 2.79 3.71
C THR A 62 14.91 3.40 2.31
N SER A 63 14.26 2.79 1.32
CA SER A 63 14.22 3.30 -0.05
C SER A 63 13.43 4.61 -0.18
N LEU A 64 12.30 4.72 0.51
CA LEU A 64 11.42 5.90 0.42
C LEU A 64 11.64 6.91 1.56
N SER A 65 12.52 6.60 2.52
CA SER A 65 12.77 7.42 3.71
C SER A 65 11.50 7.79 4.49
N ILE A 66 10.53 6.88 4.54
CA ILE A 66 9.23 7.08 5.21
C ILE A 66 9.16 6.37 6.57
N GLY A 67 8.23 6.81 7.42
CA GLY A 67 8.02 6.19 8.73
C GLY A 67 7.42 4.78 8.62
N MET A 68 7.72 3.88 9.57
CA MET A 68 7.15 2.51 9.60
C MET A 68 5.62 2.50 9.63
N SER A 69 5.01 3.46 10.32
CA SER A 69 3.56 3.62 10.36
C SER A 69 2.99 3.95 8.96
N GLN A 70 3.68 4.77 8.18
CA GLN A 70 3.28 5.08 6.81
C GLN A 70 3.42 3.88 5.89
N VAL A 71 4.49 3.10 6.02
CA VAL A 71 4.65 1.83 5.27
C VAL A 71 3.48 0.90 5.55
N TYR A 72 3.10 0.73 6.82
CA TYR A 72 1.96 -0.10 7.20
C TYR A 72 0.65 0.40 6.57
N LYS A 73 0.37 1.70 6.67
CA LYS A 73 -0.83 2.30 6.06
C LYS A 73 -0.88 2.13 4.55
N ILE A 74 0.24 2.37 3.86
CA ILE A 74 0.31 2.18 2.41
C ILE A 74 0.02 0.73 2.05
N LEU A 75 0.67 -0.24 2.72
CA LEU A 75 0.48 -1.65 2.40
C LEU A 75 -0.94 -2.14 2.70
N HIS A 76 -1.49 -1.84 3.87
CA HIS A 76 -2.78 -2.41 4.31
C HIS A 76 -3.99 -1.57 3.93
N GLU A 77 -3.93 -0.25 4.06
CA GLU A 77 -5.07 0.64 3.82
C GLU A 77 -5.18 1.04 2.34
N GLN A 78 -4.04 1.37 1.69
CA GLN A 78 -4.04 1.89 0.32
C GLN A 78 -3.89 0.79 -0.75
N LEU A 79 -3.14 -0.26 -0.44
CA LEU A 79 -2.85 -1.35 -1.37
C LEU A 79 -3.59 -2.66 -1.06
N ALA A 80 -4.17 -2.79 0.13
CA ALA A 80 -4.78 -4.02 0.62
C ALA A 80 -3.88 -5.25 0.42
N ALA A 81 -2.55 -5.07 0.54
CA ALA A 81 -1.56 -6.10 0.31
C ALA A 81 -1.43 -7.00 1.54
N SER A 82 -1.59 -8.30 1.33
CA SER A 82 -1.38 -9.31 2.37
C SER A 82 -0.10 -10.10 2.11
N LYS A 83 0.58 -10.48 3.19
CA LYS A 83 1.75 -11.37 3.10
C LYS A 83 1.25 -12.80 2.95
N LEU A 84 1.57 -13.42 1.82
CA LEU A 84 1.38 -14.84 1.61
C LEU A 84 2.69 -15.58 1.84
N SER A 85 2.64 -16.72 2.53
CA SER A 85 3.78 -17.63 2.61
C SER A 85 3.95 -18.32 1.25
N THR A 86 5.20 -18.39 0.77
CA THR A 86 5.52 -19.17 -0.42
C THR A 86 5.44 -20.66 -0.08
N LEU A 87 4.83 -21.45 -0.96
CA LEU A 87 4.83 -22.90 -0.83
C LEU A 87 6.25 -23.45 -1.01
N TRP A 88 6.62 -24.44 -0.20
CA TRP A 88 7.85 -25.20 -0.39
C TRP A 88 7.74 -26.04 -1.64
N ILE A 89 8.71 -25.88 -2.55
CA ILE A 89 8.83 -26.69 -3.76
C ILE A 89 9.98 -27.66 -3.52
N ALA A 90 9.69 -28.97 -3.54
CA ALA A 90 10.65 -30.02 -3.19
C ALA A 90 11.91 -30.04 -4.08
N TYR A 91 11.79 -29.64 -5.35
CA TYR A 91 12.89 -29.68 -6.30
C TYR A 91 12.97 -28.42 -7.15
N ASN A 92 14.19 -27.89 -7.30
CA ASN A 92 14.47 -26.83 -8.27
C ASN A 92 14.74 -27.44 -9.64
N LEU A 93 13.66 -27.69 -10.39
CA LEU A 93 13.72 -28.38 -11.68
C LEU A 93 14.42 -27.55 -12.75
N THR A 94 15.27 -28.20 -13.55
CA THR A 94 15.85 -27.60 -14.77
C THR A 94 14.80 -27.47 -15.87
N GLU A 95 15.02 -26.57 -16.83
CA GLU A 95 14.09 -26.38 -17.95
C GLU A 95 13.86 -27.67 -18.75
N ALA A 96 14.90 -28.48 -18.95
CA ALA A 96 14.77 -29.78 -19.59
C ALA A 96 13.89 -30.76 -18.78
N GLN A 97 13.98 -30.73 -17.44
CA GLN A 97 13.11 -31.53 -16.57
C GLN A 97 11.65 -31.05 -16.64
N LYS A 98 11.42 -29.72 -16.60
CA LYS A 98 10.08 -29.14 -16.74
C LYS A 98 9.44 -29.53 -18.07
N LEU A 99 10.18 -29.45 -19.17
CA LEU A 99 9.69 -29.83 -20.50
C LEU A 99 9.28 -31.30 -20.55
N ARG A 100 10.12 -32.20 -20.01
CA ARG A 100 9.79 -33.64 -19.94
C ARG A 100 8.52 -33.90 -19.14
N LEU A 101 8.36 -33.24 -17.99
CA LEU A 101 7.15 -33.35 -17.18
C LEU A 101 5.91 -32.87 -17.95
N VAL A 102 5.96 -31.72 -18.63
CA VAL A 102 4.85 -31.20 -19.43
C VAL A 102 4.48 -32.16 -20.58
N ILE A 103 5.48 -32.69 -21.29
CA ILE A 103 5.26 -33.67 -22.37
C ILE A 103 4.58 -34.92 -21.81
N TRP A 104 5.06 -35.43 -20.67
CA TRP A 104 4.50 -36.61 -20.04
C TRP A 104 3.07 -36.38 -19.58
N CYS A 105 2.79 -35.28 -18.89
CA CYS A 105 1.44 -34.90 -18.48
C CYS A 105 0.50 -34.78 -19.69
N ARG A 106 0.94 -34.14 -20.79
CA ARG A 106 0.13 -34.02 -22.01
C ARG A 106 -0.19 -35.38 -22.64
N LYS A 107 0.79 -36.29 -22.70
CA LYS A 107 0.58 -37.67 -23.17
C LYS A 107 -0.41 -38.44 -22.29
N MET A 108 -0.27 -38.32 -20.98
CA MET A 108 -1.17 -38.96 -20.02
C MET A 108 -2.59 -38.41 -20.16
N MET A 109 -2.76 -37.09 -20.23
CA MET A 109 -4.06 -36.46 -20.47
C MET A 109 -4.71 -36.95 -21.77
N GLN A 110 -3.96 -37.05 -22.87
CA GLN A 110 -4.50 -37.57 -24.14
C GLN A 110 -4.95 -39.04 -24.02
N ARG A 111 -4.13 -39.88 -23.39
CA ARG A 111 -4.40 -41.31 -23.22
C ARG A 111 -5.65 -41.56 -22.37
N PHE A 112 -5.88 -40.77 -21.33
CA PHE A 112 -7.07 -40.89 -20.48
C PHE A 112 -8.27 -40.12 -21.04
N ALA A 113 -8.06 -39.04 -21.80
CA ALA A 113 -9.15 -38.35 -22.49
C ALA A 113 -9.80 -39.23 -23.57
N SER A 114 -9.04 -40.13 -24.21
CA SER A 114 -9.59 -41.14 -25.13
C SER A 114 -10.35 -42.28 -24.43
N LEU A 115 -10.18 -42.46 -23.12
CA LEU A 115 -10.85 -43.50 -22.32
C LEU A 115 -12.17 -43.04 -21.69
N TYR A 116 -12.37 -41.73 -21.53
CA TYR A 116 -13.59 -41.12 -20.98
C TYR A 116 -14.42 -40.33 -22.01
N ARG A 117 -14.15 -40.55 -23.30
CA ARG A 117 -14.97 -39.96 -24.38
C ARG A 117 -16.17 -40.87 -24.63
N ILE A 118 -17.26 -40.61 -23.90
CA ILE A 118 -18.62 -41.02 -24.29
C ILE A 118 -19.07 -40.11 -25.43
#